data_AF-A0A9P0D903-F1
#
_entry.id   AF-A0A9P0D903-F1
#
_cell.length_a   1.000
_cell.length_b   1.000
_cell.length_c   1.000
_cell.angle_alpha   90.00
_cell.angle_beta   90.00
_cell.angle_gamma   90.00
#
_symmetry.space_group_name_H-M   'P 1'
#
loop_
_entity.id
_entity.type
_entity.pdbx_description
1 polymer ?
#
loop_
_entity_poly.entity_id
_entity_poly.type
_entity_poly.pdbx_seq_one_letter_code
_entity_poly.pdbx_strand_id
1 'polypeptide(L)'
;MQKNVAEFLNERENFLGHLQTDINNYDQSIQHLTKEKEELEKLISNLKSLKTYPEHESLIPLGKNIYMKGRLVHTGEFYVKRNAHPDPMVILQTSDQVIESLENEFKSKEEDIDKTEYAKFQIEERIKVLKGEDTLQATDNDLPKEIKSDKGVAIRMGDYYEILEYEN
;
A
#
# COMPACT_ATOMS: atom_id res chain seq x y z
N MET A 1 3.23 40.64 -12.37
CA MET A 1 3.16 41.02 -10.94
C MET A 1 4.16 40.16 -10.20
N GLN A 2 5.18 40.74 -9.58
CA GLN A 2 6.12 40.00 -8.72
C GLN A 2 5.38 39.64 -7.43
N LYS A 3 5.19 38.35 -7.15
CA LYS A 3 4.68 37.91 -5.85
C LYS A 3 5.62 38.39 -4.76
N ASN A 4 5.07 38.89 -3.66
CA ASN A 4 5.86 39.33 -2.52
C ASN A 4 6.50 38.11 -1.83
N VAL A 5 7.70 38.24 -1.27
CA VAL A 5 8.41 37.13 -0.61
C VAL A 5 7.55 36.51 0.51
N ALA A 6 6.76 37.34 1.21
CA ALA A 6 5.81 36.89 2.22
C ALA A 6 4.67 36.01 1.65
N GLU A 7 4.18 36.29 0.45
CA GLU A 7 3.14 35.49 -0.21
C GLU A 7 3.69 34.11 -0.61
N PHE A 8 4.93 34.07 -1.10
CA PHE A 8 5.61 32.81 -1.45
C PHE A 8 5.86 31.92 -0.23
N LEU A 9 6.27 32.51 0.91
CA LEU A 9 6.47 31.77 2.15
C LEU A 9 5.15 31.19 2.68
N ASN A 10 4.06 31.95 2.61
CA ASN A 10 2.73 31.49 3.03
C ASN A 10 2.20 30.37 2.10
N GLU A 11 2.38 30.49 0.79
CA GLU A 11 2.04 29.41 -0.17
C GLU A 11 2.81 28.12 0.13
N ARG A 12 4.10 28.21 0.47
CA ARG A 12 4.93 27.07 0.87
C ARG A 12 4.44 26.43 2.18
N GLU A 13 4.08 27.22 3.19
CA GLU A 13 3.54 26.70 4.45
C GLU A 13 2.21 25.97 4.24
N ASN A 14 1.30 26.52 3.45
CA ASN A 14 0.04 25.88 3.11
C ASN A 14 0.26 24.56 2.34
N PHE A 15 1.20 24.56 1.39
CA PHE A 15 1.54 23.35 0.63
C PHE A 15 2.15 22.26 1.53
N LEU A 16 3.04 22.62 2.47
CA LEU A 16 3.56 21.69 3.48
C LEU A 16 2.44 21.14 4.37
N GLY A 17 1.45 21.95 4.73
CA GLY A 17 0.26 21.50 5.47
C GLY A 17 -0.58 20.46 4.70
N HIS A 18 -0.74 20.65 3.39
CA HIS A 18 -1.41 19.66 2.53
C HIS A 18 -0.63 18.34 2.46
N LEU A 19 0.69 18.41 2.22
CA LEU A 19 1.53 17.20 2.18
C LEU A 19 1.51 16.44 3.51
N GLN A 20 1.47 17.15 4.65
CA GLN A 20 1.35 16.51 5.96
C GLN A 20 -0.01 15.83 6.15
N THR A 21 -1.08 16.40 5.60
CA THR A 21 -2.41 15.78 5.59
C THR A 21 -2.42 14.52 4.73
N ASP A 22 -1.76 14.55 3.57
CA ASP A 22 -1.63 13.38 2.70
C ASP A 22 -0.87 12.25 3.40
N ILE A 23 0.22 12.55 4.12
CA ILE A 23 0.92 11.56 4.95
C ILE A 23 -0.02 10.90 5.96
N ASN A 24 -0.82 11.68 6.68
CA ASN A 24 -1.75 11.15 7.67
C ASN A 24 -2.80 10.22 7.02
N ASN A 25 -3.26 10.56 5.81
CA ASN A 25 -4.18 9.71 5.05
C ASN A 25 -3.51 8.39 4.60
N TYR A 26 -2.24 8.45 4.18
CA TYR A 26 -1.46 7.25 3.88
C TYR A 26 -1.26 6.37 5.12
N ASP A 27 -0.94 6.95 6.27
CA ASP A 27 -0.81 6.20 7.53
C ASP A 27 -2.09 5.47 7.92
N GLN A 28 -3.24 6.14 7.81
CA GLN A 28 -4.54 5.52 8.04
C GLN A 28 -4.83 4.38 7.06
N SER A 29 -4.46 4.57 5.80
CA SER A 29 -4.66 3.57 4.74
C SER A 29 -3.78 2.35 4.96
N ILE A 30 -2.51 2.54 5.34
CA ILE A 30 -1.57 1.47 5.71
C ILE A 30 -2.13 0.69 6.90
N GLN A 31 -2.52 1.36 7.99
CA GLN A 31 -3.09 0.70 9.17
C GLN A 31 -4.32 -0.14 8.84
N HIS A 32 -5.19 0.38 7.98
CA HIS A 32 -6.38 -0.35 7.51
C HIS A 32 -5.99 -1.60 6.71
N LEU A 33 -5.12 -1.46 5.71
CA LEU A 33 -4.66 -2.57 4.88
C LEU A 33 -3.90 -3.63 5.69
N THR A 34 -3.06 -3.22 6.65
CA THR A 34 -2.36 -4.14 7.56
C THR A 34 -3.36 -4.95 8.37
N LYS A 35 -4.41 -4.32 8.90
CA LYS A 35 -5.44 -5.03 9.66
C LYS A 35 -6.19 -6.05 8.80
N GLU A 36 -6.58 -5.67 7.58
CA GLU A 36 -7.21 -6.60 6.63
C GLU A 36 -6.27 -7.78 6.30
N LYS A 37 -4.97 -7.52 6.09
CA LYS A 37 -3.95 -8.54 5.85
C LYS A 37 -3.83 -9.51 7.02
N GLU A 38 -3.80 -9.02 8.26
CA GLU A 38 -3.78 -9.88 9.46
C GLU A 38 -5.05 -10.73 9.62
N GLU A 39 -6.22 -10.18 9.27
CA GLU A 39 -7.49 -10.91 9.28
C GLU A 39 -7.49 -12.03 8.22
N LEU A 40 -6.95 -11.76 7.03
CA LEU A 40 -6.76 -12.75 5.97
C LEU A 40 -5.77 -13.85 6.39
N GLU A 41 -4.64 -13.50 6.99
CA GLU A 41 -3.65 -14.47 7.48
C GLU A 41 -4.27 -15.42 8.52
N LYS A 42 -5.00 -14.86 9.49
CA LYS A 42 -5.72 -15.65 10.49
C LYS A 42 -6.75 -16.57 9.85
N LEU A 43 -7.50 -16.07 8.85
CA LEU A 43 -8.49 -16.87 8.14
C LEU A 43 -7.84 -18.04 7.37
N ILE A 44 -6.76 -17.78 6.63
CA ILE A 44 -6.01 -18.81 5.89
C ILE A 44 -5.48 -19.87 6.87
N SER A 45 -4.89 -19.46 7.98
CA SER A 45 -4.38 -20.36 9.02
C SER A 45 -5.51 -21.23 9.61
N ASN A 46 -6.65 -20.62 9.94
CA ASN A 46 -7.83 -21.33 10.44
C ASN A 46 -8.35 -22.35 9.41
N LEU A 47 -8.46 -21.98 8.14
CA LEU A 47 -8.92 -22.89 7.08
C LEU A 47 -7.97 -24.06 6.87
N LYS A 48 -6.64 -23.81 6.90
CA LYS A 48 -5.62 -24.87 6.85
C LYS A 48 -5.76 -25.83 8.04
N SER A 49 -5.98 -25.30 9.25
CA SER A 49 -6.22 -26.11 10.45
C SER A 49 -7.50 -26.95 10.34
N LEU A 50 -8.61 -26.35 9.89
CA LEU A 50 -9.88 -27.03 9.65
C LEU A 50 -9.75 -28.16 8.60
N LYS A 51 -8.90 -27.97 7.59
CA LYS A 51 -8.59 -29.01 6.59
C LYS A 51 -7.81 -30.18 7.19
N THR A 52 -6.86 -29.92 8.09
CA THR A 52 -6.04 -30.98 8.74
C THR A 52 -6.82 -31.81 9.74
N TYR A 53 -7.79 -31.22 10.43
CA TYR A 53 -8.60 -31.89 11.45
C TYR A 53 -10.06 -32.02 10.98
N PRO A 54 -10.34 -32.94 10.04
CA PRO A 54 -11.70 -33.19 9.58
C PRO A 54 -12.52 -33.71 10.76
N GLU A 55 -13.62 -33.03 11.03
CA GLU A 55 -14.57 -33.32 12.10
C GLU A 55 -14.04 -33.16 13.53
N HIS A 56 -14.41 -32.05 14.18
CA HIS A 56 -14.10 -31.82 15.59
C HIS A 56 -15.23 -31.05 16.29
N GLU A 57 -15.28 -31.17 17.62
CA GLU A 57 -16.14 -30.35 18.45
C GLU A 57 -15.52 -28.96 18.61
N SER A 58 -16.35 -27.92 18.44
CA SER A 58 -15.91 -26.53 18.57
C SER A 58 -16.99 -25.68 19.26
N LEU A 59 -16.55 -24.55 19.82
CA LEU A 59 -17.42 -23.56 20.43
C LEU A 59 -17.72 -22.47 19.41
N ILE A 60 -18.96 -22.46 18.91
CA ILE A 60 -19.44 -21.51 17.91
C ILE A 60 -19.93 -20.25 18.64
N PRO A 61 -19.36 -19.06 18.38
CA PRO A 61 -19.81 -17.83 19.01
C PRO A 61 -21.18 -17.41 18.46
N LEU A 62 -22.13 -17.10 19.35
CA LEU A 62 -23.45 -16.53 19.01
C LEU A 62 -23.55 -15.04 19.34
N GLY A 63 -22.59 -14.51 20.10
CA GLY A 63 -22.57 -13.13 20.56
C GLY A 63 -21.41 -12.87 21.52
N LYS A 64 -21.41 -11.71 22.19
CA LYS A 64 -20.39 -11.39 23.20
C LYS A 64 -20.49 -12.36 24.38
N ASN A 65 -19.44 -13.15 24.60
CA ASN A 65 -19.33 -14.15 25.68
C ASN A 65 -20.40 -15.27 25.65
N ILE A 66 -21.04 -15.53 24.51
CA ILE A 66 -22.03 -16.60 24.35
C ILE A 66 -21.54 -17.57 23.29
N TYR A 67 -21.42 -18.85 23.67
CA TYR A 67 -20.90 -19.90 22.81
C TYR A 67 -21.84 -21.11 22.81
N MET A 68 -22.01 -21.73 21.65
CA MET A 68 -22.72 -22.99 21.47
C MET A 68 -21.73 -24.08 21.12
N LYS A 69 -21.84 -25.23 21.80
CA LYS A 69 -21.09 -26.42 21.40
C LYS A 69 -21.66 -26.97 20.10
N GLY A 70 -20.84 -27.09 19.07
CA GLY A 70 -21.19 -27.68 17.78
C GLY A 70 -20.15 -28.69 17.33
N ARG A 71 -20.55 -29.62 16.46
CA ARG A 71 -19.62 -30.49 15.72
C ARG A 71 -19.47 -29.93 14.32
N LEU A 72 -18.25 -29.56 13.96
CA LEU A 72 -17.92 -29.16 12.60
C LEU A 72 -17.86 -30.42 11.73
N VAL A 73 -18.54 -30.40 10.60
CA VAL A 73 -18.57 -31.49 9.61
C VAL A 73 -18.34 -30.87 8.23
N HIS A 74 -17.91 -31.69 7.25
CA HIS A 74 -17.67 -31.26 5.88
C HIS A 74 -16.69 -30.08 5.73
N THR A 75 -15.50 -30.17 6.34
CA THR A 75 -14.45 -29.13 6.27
C THR A 75 -13.73 -29.02 4.91
N GLY A 76 -14.18 -29.77 3.90
CA GLY A 76 -13.61 -29.74 2.55
C GLY A 76 -14.24 -28.69 1.63
N GLU A 77 -15.36 -28.09 2.01
CA GLU A 77 -16.09 -27.13 1.20
C GLU A 77 -16.57 -25.96 2.06
N PHE A 78 -16.53 -24.76 1.50
CA PHE A 78 -16.91 -23.53 2.19
C PHE A 78 -17.87 -22.70 1.36
N TYR A 79 -18.81 -22.06 2.06
CA TYR A 79 -19.69 -21.06 1.48
C TYR A 79 -18.96 -19.72 1.42
N VAL A 80 -18.63 -19.27 0.21
CA VAL A 80 -17.97 -17.99 -0.02
C VAL A 80 -18.97 -16.98 -0.54
N LYS A 81 -19.12 -15.87 0.19
CA LYS A 81 -19.92 -14.73 -0.26
C LYS A 81 -19.09 -13.88 -1.23
N ARG A 82 -19.56 -13.77 -2.48
CA ARG A 82 -19.00 -12.86 -3.48
C ARG A 82 -19.92 -11.66 -3.62
N ASN A 83 -19.36 -10.47 -3.39
CA ASN A 83 -20.06 -9.21 -3.64
C ASN A 83 -19.91 -8.86 -5.12
N ALA A 84 -20.73 -9.47 -5.97
CA ALA A 84 -20.84 -9.10 -7.38
C ALA A 84 -22.03 -8.15 -7.58
N HIS A 85 -21.93 -7.21 -8.52
CA HIS A 85 -23.07 -6.40 -8.96
C HIS A 85 -23.90 -7.25 -9.95
N PRO A 86 -25.24 -7.32 -9.88
CA PRO A 86 -26.15 -6.54 -9.02
C PRO A 86 -26.45 -7.15 -7.63
N ASP A 87 -26.31 -8.46 -7.44
CA ASP A 87 -26.69 -9.12 -6.19
C ASP A 87 -25.55 -9.96 -5.62
N PRO A 88 -25.35 -9.96 -4.29
CA PRO A 88 -24.35 -10.80 -3.64
C PRO A 88 -24.74 -12.27 -3.78
N MET A 89 -23.80 -13.09 -4.26
CA MET A 89 -23.99 -14.53 -4.43
C MET A 89 -23.17 -15.30 -3.39
N VAL A 90 -23.73 -16.39 -2.87
CA VAL A 90 -22.99 -17.37 -2.07
C VAL A 90 -22.68 -18.57 -2.95
N ILE A 91 -21.40 -18.89 -3.09
CA ILE A 91 -20.91 -19.98 -3.94
C ILE A 91 -20.24 -21.01 -3.03
N LEU A 92 -20.54 -22.29 -3.27
CA LEU A 92 -19.83 -23.40 -2.64
C LEU A 92 -18.51 -23.62 -3.38
N GLN A 93 -17.39 -23.51 -2.68
CA GLN A 93 -16.05 -23.72 -3.23
C GLN A 93 -15.28 -24.72 -2.38
N THR A 94 -14.34 -25.45 -3.00
CA THR A 94 -13.50 -26.39 -2.26
C THR A 94 -12.51 -25.65 -1.37
N SER A 95 -12.05 -26.28 -0.29
CA SER A 95 -11.06 -25.71 0.63
C SER A 95 -9.85 -25.13 -0.09
N ASP A 96 -9.40 -25.81 -1.15
CA ASP A 96 -8.17 -25.48 -1.85
C ASP A 96 -8.37 -24.26 -2.74
N GLN A 97 -9.52 -24.16 -3.41
CA GLN A 97 -9.89 -22.97 -4.18
C GLN A 97 -10.05 -21.75 -3.28
N VAL A 98 -10.62 -21.92 -2.08
CA VAL A 98 -10.79 -20.82 -1.13
C VAL A 98 -9.45 -20.36 -0.58
N ILE A 99 -8.59 -21.28 -0.17
CA ILE A 99 -7.24 -20.96 0.33
C ILE A 99 -6.44 -20.25 -0.75
N GLU A 100 -6.43 -20.75 -1.99
CA GLU A 100 -5.74 -20.12 -3.11
C GLU A 100 -6.28 -18.70 -3.40
N SER A 101 -7.61 -18.53 -3.40
CA SER A 101 -8.22 -17.19 -3.58
C SER A 101 -7.81 -16.23 -2.47
N LEU A 102 -7.73 -16.68 -1.21
CA LEU A 102 -7.34 -15.86 -0.08
C LEU A 102 -5.83 -15.56 -0.07
N GLU A 103 -4.99 -16.50 -0.49
CA GLU A 103 -3.54 -16.29 -0.63
C GLU A 103 -3.24 -15.26 -1.74
N ASN A 104 -3.98 -15.31 -2.85
CA ASN A 104 -3.89 -14.30 -3.90
C ASN A 104 -4.35 -12.92 -3.40
N GLU A 105 -5.45 -12.87 -2.64
CA GLU A 105 -5.92 -11.62 -2.02
C GLU A 105 -4.91 -11.07 -1.02
N PHE A 106 -4.33 -11.93 -0.17
CA PHE A 106 -3.27 -11.57 0.77
C PHE A 106 -2.06 -10.96 0.06
N LYS A 107 -1.60 -11.58 -1.03
CA LYS A 107 -0.49 -11.06 -1.84
C LYS A 107 -0.84 -9.71 -2.49
N SER A 108 -2.04 -9.57 -3.04
CA SER A 108 -2.51 -8.29 -3.58
C SER A 108 -2.51 -7.19 -2.53
N LYS A 109 -2.95 -7.50 -1.30
CA LYS A 109 -2.95 -6.53 -0.19
C LYS A 109 -1.54 -6.15 0.26
N GLU A 110 -0.61 -7.10 0.24
CA GLU A 110 0.81 -6.84 0.49
C GLU A 110 1.40 -5.88 -0.55
N GLU A 111 1.13 -6.12 -1.85
CA GLU A 111 1.56 -5.20 -2.92
C GLU A 111 0.93 -3.81 -2.78
N ASP A 112 -0.31 -3.71 -2.33
CA ASP A 112 -0.98 -2.43 -2.10
C ASP A 112 -0.39 -1.67 -0.91
N ILE A 113 0.02 -2.37 0.15
CA ILE A 113 0.75 -1.77 1.28
C ILE A 113 2.09 -1.21 0.79
N ASP A 114 2.89 -2.01 0.07
CA ASP A 114 4.20 -1.59 -0.44
C ASP A 114 4.09 -0.34 -1.33
N LYS A 115 3.09 -0.30 -2.22
CA LYS A 115 2.83 0.88 -3.07
C LYS A 115 2.46 2.11 -2.23
N THR A 116 1.66 1.92 -1.18
CA THR A 116 1.21 3.00 -0.30
C THR A 116 2.36 3.54 0.55
N GLU A 117 3.21 2.66 1.09
CA GLU A 117 4.43 3.02 1.83
C GLU A 117 5.41 3.77 0.93
N TYR A 118 5.61 3.31 -0.30
CA TYR A 118 6.46 3.99 -1.26
C TYR A 118 5.93 5.39 -1.62
N ALA A 119 4.62 5.53 -1.82
CA ALA A 119 3.99 6.83 -2.06
C ALA A 119 4.16 7.79 -0.86
N LYS A 120 3.99 7.27 0.36
CA LYS A 120 4.23 8.02 1.60
C LYS A 120 5.68 8.49 1.69
N PHE A 121 6.64 7.58 1.46
CA PHE A 121 8.07 7.89 1.47
C PHE A 121 8.42 9.03 0.49
N GLN A 122 7.87 9.00 -0.73
CA GLN A 122 8.09 10.08 -1.69
C GLN A 122 7.62 11.45 -1.20
N ILE A 123 6.51 11.51 -0.46
CA ILE A 123 5.99 12.75 0.11
C ILE A 123 6.83 13.22 1.29
N GLU A 124 7.29 12.30 2.13
CA GLU A 124 8.23 12.61 3.23
C GLU A 124 9.53 13.22 2.70
N GLU A 125 10.12 12.63 1.66
CA GLU A 125 11.32 13.18 1.01
C GLU A 125 11.05 14.56 0.41
N ARG A 126 9.91 14.77 -0.26
CA ARG A 126 9.51 16.10 -0.76
C ARG A 126 9.40 17.12 0.37
N ILE A 127 8.84 16.75 1.52
CA ILE A 127 8.75 17.63 2.68
C ILE A 127 10.14 18.01 3.21
N LYS A 128 11.08 17.07 3.30
CA LYS A 128 12.46 17.35 3.75
C LYS A 128 13.15 18.38 2.86
N VAL A 129 13.09 18.17 1.54
CA VAL A 129 13.60 19.12 0.54
C VAL A 129 12.92 20.48 0.69
N LEU A 130 11.60 20.49 0.82
CA LEU A 130 10.80 21.71 0.99
C LEU A 130 10.95 22.37 2.34
N LYS A 131 11.54 21.73 3.36
CA LYS A 131 11.90 22.37 4.64
C LYS A 131 13.33 22.89 4.63
N GLY A 132 14.14 22.51 3.64
CA GLY A 132 15.57 22.80 3.62
C GLY A 132 16.34 21.97 4.65
N GLU A 133 15.78 20.81 5.05
CA GLU A 133 16.40 19.85 5.98
C GLU A 133 17.43 18.93 5.29
N ASP A 134 17.83 19.26 4.05
CA ASP A 134 18.98 18.61 3.42
C ASP A 134 20.28 18.97 4.16
N THR A 135 20.62 18.10 5.11
CA THR A 135 21.99 17.68 5.41
C THR A 135 22.56 16.77 4.31
N LEU A 136 21.98 16.74 3.12
CA LEU A 136 22.74 16.49 1.91
C LEU A 136 23.41 17.81 1.53
N GLN A 137 24.58 18.06 2.12
CA GLN A 137 25.64 18.65 1.29
C GLN A 137 25.77 17.70 0.10
N ALA A 138 25.03 17.95 -0.97
CA ALA A 138 25.37 17.45 -2.27
C ALA A 138 26.75 18.01 -2.53
N THR A 139 27.78 17.26 -2.13
CA THR A 139 29.10 17.47 -2.72
C THR A 139 28.86 17.30 -4.21
N ASP A 140 29.51 18.14 -5.02
CA ASP A 140 29.40 18.16 -6.46
C ASP A 140 29.65 16.79 -7.15
N ASN A 141 29.86 15.69 -6.44
CA ASN A 141 30.11 14.35 -6.99
C ASN A 141 28.88 13.45 -7.13
N ASP A 142 27.72 13.76 -6.53
CA ASP A 142 26.55 12.84 -6.54
C ASP A 142 25.54 13.09 -7.68
N LEU A 143 25.71 14.16 -8.46
CA LEU A 143 24.89 14.39 -9.64
C LEU A 143 25.39 13.53 -10.83
N PRO A 144 24.51 12.76 -11.50
CA PRO A 144 24.89 11.88 -12.59
C PRO A 144 25.52 12.65 -13.75
N LYS A 145 26.62 12.13 -14.29
CA LYS A 145 27.37 12.77 -15.39
C LYS A 145 26.54 12.98 -16.66
N GLU A 146 25.52 12.16 -16.84
CA GLU A 146 24.66 12.15 -18.02
C GLU A 146 23.23 11.79 -17.62
N ILE A 147 22.25 12.55 -18.11
CA ILE A 147 20.81 12.23 -18.00
C ILE A 147 20.29 12.00 -19.41
N LYS A 148 19.87 10.76 -19.69
CA LYS A 148 19.33 10.37 -21.00
C LYS A 148 17.82 10.50 -21.02
N SER A 149 17.30 11.10 -22.08
CA SER A 149 15.87 11.20 -22.38
C SER A 149 15.63 10.80 -23.83
N ASP A 150 14.41 10.40 -24.14
CA ASP A 150 13.97 10.08 -25.51
C ASP A 150 14.12 11.26 -26.49
N LYS A 151 14.29 12.48 -25.96
CA LYS A 151 14.43 13.73 -26.73
C LYS A 151 15.86 14.28 -26.81
N GLY A 152 16.81 13.67 -26.10
CA GLY A 152 18.17 14.21 -26.01
C GLY A 152 18.93 13.75 -24.78
N VAL A 153 20.15 14.24 -24.66
CA VAL A 153 21.08 13.93 -23.57
C VAL A 153 21.49 15.22 -22.88
N ALA A 154 21.36 15.26 -21.56
CA ALA A 154 21.96 16.32 -20.76
C ALA A 154 23.31 15.84 -20.21
N ILE A 155 24.40 16.48 -20.62
CA ILE A 155 25.77 16.18 -20.19
C ILE A 155 26.22 17.23 -19.18
N ARG A 156 26.84 16.80 -18.08
CA ARG A 156 27.35 17.73 -17.08
C ARG A 156 28.65 18.40 -17.52
N MET A 157 28.66 19.74 -17.51
CA MET A 157 29.80 20.62 -17.79
C MET A 157 30.05 21.53 -16.59
N GLY A 158 30.86 21.07 -15.64
CA GLY A 158 31.11 21.78 -14.37
C GLY A 158 29.86 21.81 -13.49
N ASP A 159 29.39 23.02 -13.18
CA ASP A 159 28.22 23.29 -12.32
C ASP A 159 26.89 23.28 -13.10
N TYR A 160 26.94 23.12 -14.43
CA TYR A 160 25.78 23.19 -15.32
C TYR A 160 25.61 21.90 -16.14
N TYR A 161 24.42 21.71 -16.69
CA TYR A 161 24.14 20.68 -17.70
C TYR A 161 23.97 21.34 -19.07
N GLU A 162 24.67 20.81 -20.07
CA GLU A 162 24.49 21.14 -21.47
C GLU A 162 23.52 20.13 -22.07
N ILE A 163 22.41 20.62 -22.66
CA ILE A 163 21.39 19.78 -23.27
C ILE A 163 21.71 19.64 -24.75
N LEU A 164 21.96 18.41 -25.19
CA LEU A 164 22.08 18.03 -26.58
C LEU A 164 20.77 17.37 -27.01
N GLU A 165 19.95 18.12 -27.73
CA GLU A 165 18.73 17.58 -28.35
C GLU A 165 19.12 16.78 -29.61
N TYR A 166 18.47 15.64 -29.81
CA TYR A 166 18.60 14.95 -31.10
C TYR A 166 17.75 15.70 -32.12
N GLU A 167 18.39 16.33 -33.11
CA GLU A 167 17.67 16.83 -34.29
C GLU A 167 17.00 15.62 -34.96
N ASN A 168 15.67 15.66 -35.09
CA ASN A 168 14.90 14.68 -35.85
C ASN A 168 15.29 14.69 -37.33
#